data_AF-K1JDU8-F1
#
_entry.id   AF-K1JDU8-F1
#
_cell.length_a   1.000
_cell.length_b   1.000
_cell.length_c   1.000
_cell.angle_alpha   90.00
_cell.angle_beta   90.00
_cell.angle_gamma   90.00
#
_symmetry.space_group_name_H-M   'P 1'
#
loop_
_entity.id
_entity.type
_entity.pdbx_description
1 polymer ?
#
loop_
_entity_poly.entity_id
_entity_poly.type
_entity_poly.pdbx_seq_one_letter_code
_entity_poly.pdbx_strand_id
1 'polypeptide(L)'
;MPFGKAFVYQAPKRKKTEVFWTGLTGVVLTADTDYNLVTLLKGLPAPAFGTLAPFFNTVSNKLNAYNDNASLPFKLNLAGTWSAGTSNRSLQLDFVGTNGNRLVASRDAAVTTDVITLATFFSIDRDGGIVTSGTSPIIRSNGGSYTLNSVLLIAEQATRQTQISAV
;
A
#
# COMPACT_ATOMS: atom_id res chain seq x y z
N MET A 1 8.34 53.03 -8.05
CA MET A 1 8.67 51.73 -7.43
C MET A 1 7.99 50.65 -8.26
N PRO A 2 8.73 49.74 -8.92
CA PRO A 2 8.08 48.69 -9.70
C PRO A 2 7.46 47.69 -8.72
N PHE A 3 6.16 47.43 -8.88
CA PHE A 3 5.42 46.45 -8.10
C PHE A 3 6.08 45.08 -8.25
N GLY A 4 6.45 44.48 -7.12
CA GLY A 4 7.13 43.19 -7.06
C GLY A 4 6.34 42.11 -7.78
N LYS A 5 7.05 41.23 -8.48
CA LYS A 5 6.48 40.03 -9.12
C LYS A 5 5.56 39.34 -8.13
N ALA A 6 4.29 39.18 -8.48
CA ALA A 6 3.38 38.35 -7.70
C ALA A 6 3.98 36.94 -7.61
N PHE A 7 4.34 36.49 -6.41
CA PHE A 7 4.67 35.11 -6.18
C PHE A 7 3.39 34.30 -6.41
N VAL A 8 3.30 33.60 -7.54
CA VAL A 8 2.21 32.66 -7.77
C VAL A 8 2.44 31.47 -6.83
N TYR A 9 1.76 31.50 -5.68
CA TYR A 9 1.72 30.36 -4.78
C TYR A 9 0.95 29.23 -5.45
N GLN A 10 1.65 28.17 -5.86
CA GLN A 10 1.00 26.93 -6.26
C GLN A 10 0.72 26.09 -5.03
N ALA A 11 -0.55 25.86 -4.72
CA ALA A 11 -0.93 24.91 -3.67
C ALA A 11 -0.39 23.50 -4.01
N PRO A 12 0.04 22.71 -3.00
CA PRO A 12 0.36 21.30 -3.21
C PRO A 12 -0.81 20.58 -3.89
N LYS A 13 -0.51 19.71 -4.85
CA LYS A 13 -1.53 18.89 -5.52
C LYS A 13 -1.44 17.47 -5.01
N ARG A 14 -2.59 16.81 -4.86
CA ARG A 14 -2.64 15.39 -4.54
C ARG A 14 -2.06 14.60 -5.71
N LYS A 15 -1.05 13.79 -5.43
CA LYS A 15 -0.58 12.73 -6.32
C LYS A 15 -1.02 11.41 -5.72
N LYS A 16 -1.46 10.49 -6.57
CA LYS A 16 -2.11 9.27 -6.13
C LYS A 16 -1.78 8.12 -7.06
N THR A 17 -1.47 6.97 -6.46
CA THR A 17 -1.70 5.66 -7.06
C THR A 17 -3.00 5.11 -6.48
N GLU A 18 -3.92 4.74 -7.35
CA GLU A 18 -5.12 3.97 -6.98
C GLU A 18 -5.30 2.89 -8.03
N VAL A 19 -5.21 1.63 -7.59
CA VAL A 19 -5.24 0.47 -8.49
C VAL A 19 -6.23 -0.54 -7.97
N PHE A 20 -7.05 -1.06 -8.87
CA PHE A 20 -8.08 -2.03 -8.54
C PHE A 20 -7.99 -3.27 -9.41
N TRP A 21 -7.99 -4.44 -8.76
CA TRP A 21 -8.13 -5.74 -9.38
C TRP A 21 -9.43 -6.37 -8.91
N THR A 22 -10.13 -7.03 -9.83
CA THR A 22 -11.37 -7.77 -9.54
C THR A 22 -11.42 -9.04 -10.37
N GLY A 23 -12.24 -10.01 -9.94
CA GLY A 23 -12.36 -11.29 -10.62
C GLY A 23 -11.09 -12.13 -10.58
N LEU A 24 -10.24 -11.94 -9.56
CA LEU A 24 -9.03 -12.73 -9.37
C LEU A 24 -9.39 -14.19 -9.03
N THR A 25 -8.67 -15.12 -9.64
CA THR A 25 -8.78 -16.55 -9.39
C THR A 25 -7.39 -17.15 -9.17
N GLY A 26 -7.28 -18.15 -8.30
CA GLY A 26 -6.02 -18.87 -8.02
C GLY A 26 -4.95 -18.07 -7.27
N VAL A 27 -5.26 -16.86 -6.80
CA VAL A 27 -4.31 -16.04 -6.02
C VAL A 27 -4.49 -16.36 -4.54
N VAL A 28 -3.55 -17.11 -3.97
CA VAL A 28 -3.61 -17.57 -2.57
C VAL A 28 -2.41 -17.04 -1.80
N LEU A 29 -2.69 -16.36 -0.67
CA LEU A 29 -1.71 -16.13 0.37
C LEU A 29 -1.71 -17.38 1.26
N THR A 30 -0.69 -18.22 1.11
CA THR A 30 -0.55 -19.42 1.94
C THR A 30 -0.44 -19.01 3.40
N ALA A 31 -1.10 -19.79 4.27
CA ALA A 31 -1.04 -19.60 5.71
C ALA A 31 0.40 -19.43 6.17
N ASP A 32 0.62 -18.44 7.03
CA ASP A 32 1.85 -18.25 7.76
C ASP A 32 3.10 -18.06 6.89
N THR A 33 2.89 -17.54 5.68
CA THR A 33 3.94 -17.22 4.70
C THR A 33 3.97 -15.74 4.39
N ASP A 34 5.18 -15.19 4.31
CA ASP A 34 5.42 -13.78 4.03
C ASP A 34 5.54 -13.56 2.52
N TYR A 35 4.79 -12.59 2.00
CA TYR A 35 4.83 -12.19 0.59
C TYR A 35 5.20 -10.72 0.48
N ASN A 36 6.11 -10.37 -0.43
CA ASN A 36 6.24 -8.97 -0.84
C ASN A 36 4.99 -8.58 -1.64
N LEU A 37 4.24 -7.60 -1.13
CA LEU A 37 2.97 -7.18 -1.71
C LEU A 37 3.15 -6.61 -3.13
N VAL A 38 4.21 -5.84 -3.40
CA VAL A 38 4.44 -5.29 -4.75
C VAL A 38 4.77 -6.40 -5.74
N THR A 39 5.59 -7.38 -5.33
CA THR A 39 5.89 -8.56 -6.15
C THR A 39 4.63 -9.38 -6.46
N LEU A 40 3.76 -9.58 -5.46
CA LEU A 40 2.48 -10.26 -5.66
C LEU A 40 1.61 -9.49 -6.66
N LEU A 41 1.40 -8.18 -6.45
CA LEU A 41 0.47 -7.39 -7.24
C LEU A 41 0.93 -7.16 -8.68
N LYS A 42 2.24 -7.00 -8.92
CA LYS A 42 2.77 -6.84 -10.29
C LYS A 42 2.69 -8.13 -11.12
N GLY A 43 2.53 -9.29 -10.46
CA GLY A 43 2.36 -10.58 -11.11
C GLY A 43 0.90 -10.94 -11.42
N LEU A 44 -0.06 -10.12 -10.98
CA LEU A 44 -1.49 -10.31 -11.27
C LEU A 44 -1.81 -9.99 -12.74
N PRO A 45 -2.96 -10.45 -13.25
CA PRO A 45 -3.54 -9.94 -14.50
C PRO A 45 -3.67 -8.41 -14.48
N ALA A 46 -3.86 -7.82 -15.65
CA ALA A 46 -4.03 -6.38 -15.79
C ALA A 46 -5.14 -5.87 -14.84
N PRO A 47 -4.90 -4.76 -14.10
CA PRO A 47 -5.91 -4.21 -13.20
C PRO A 47 -7.12 -3.73 -14.00
N ALA A 48 -8.28 -3.73 -13.37
CA ALA A 48 -9.49 -3.15 -13.93
C ALA A 48 -9.32 -1.64 -14.18
N PHE A 49 -8.57 -0.95 -13.31
CA PHE A 49 -8.09 0.40 -13.54
C PHE A 49 -6.87 0.73 -12.68
N GLY A 50 -6.15 1.78 -13.09
CA GLY A 50 -5.01 2.32 -12.36
C GLY A 50 -3.68 1.66 -12.68
N THR A 51 -2.62 2.19 -12.09
CA THR A 51 -1.24 1.69 -12.25
C THR A 51 -0.49 1.76 -10.93
N LEU A 52 0.42 0.82 -10.69
CA LEU A 52 1.24 0.79 -9.47
C LEU A 52 2.15 2.01 -9.33
N ALA A 53 2.63 2.55 -10.46
CA ALA A 53 3.37 3.80 -10.47
C ALA A 53 2.46 5.00 -10.11
N PRO A 54 3.01 6.07 -9.50
CA PRO A 54 4.42 6.25 -9.15
C PRO A 54 4.82 5.64 -7.79
N PHE A 55 3.86 5.39 -6.89
CA PHE A 55 4.17 5.08 -5.48
C PHE A 55 4.71 3.67 -5.25
N PHE A 56 4.34 2.69 -6.06
CA PHE A 56 4.83 1.32 -5.93
C PHE A 56 5.81 1.00 -7.06
N ASN A 57 7.09 0.96 -6.72
CA ASN A 57 8.17 0.68 -7.66
C ASN A 57 8.24 -0.83 -7.93
N THR A 58 7.95 -1.24 -9.16
CA THR A 58 7.92 -2.65 -9.59
C THR A 58 9.29 -3.24 -9.88
N VAL A 59 10.35 -2.42 -9.90
CA VAL A 59 11.74 -2.87 -10.00
C VAL A 59 12.27 -3.22 -8.61
N SER A 60 12.19 -2.29 -7.65
CA SER A 60 12.67 -2.50 -6.28
C SER A 60 11.68 -3.26 -5.39
N ASN A 61 10.41 -3.37 -5.80
CA ASN A 61 9.29 -3.98 -5.07
C ASN A 61 8.97 -3.26 -3.74
N LYS A 62 9.00 -1.92 -3.77
CA LYS A 62 8.82 -1.07 -2.59
C LYS A 62 7.75 -0.01 -2.80
N LEU A 63 7.20 0.44 -1.67
CA LEU A 63 6.48 1.71 -1.57
C LEU A 63 7.51 2.84 -1.45
N ASN A 64 7.38 3.84 -2.31
CA ASN A 64 8.20 5.05 -2.35
C ASN A 64 7.35 6.29 -2.04
N ALA A 65 8.02 7.38 -1.71
CA ALA A 65 7.40 8.66 -1.42
C ALA A 65 8.05 9.79 -2.23
N TYR A 66 7.32 10.88 -2.46
CA TYR A 66 7.92 12.11 -2.94
C TYR A 66 8.80 12.71 -1.84
N ASN A 67 9.94 13.28 -2.24
CA ASN A 67 10.90 13.87 -1.33
C ASN A 67 10.39 15.22 -0.76
N ASP A 68 9.48 15.15 0.20
CA ASP A 68 8.81 16.31 0.78
C ASP A 68 8.41 16.07 2.24
N ASN A 69 8.26 17.15 3.00
CA ASN A 69 7.76 17.11 4.38
C ASN A 69 6.22 17.05 4.34
N ALA A 70 5.66 15.89 4.01
CA ALA A 70 4.22 15.72 3.82
C ALA A 70 3.77 14.27 4.07
N SER A 71 2.67 14.10 4.80
CA SER A 71 2.11 12.77 5.05
C SER A 71 1.74 12.02 3.77
N LEU A 72 1.98 10.72 3.76
CA LEU A 72 1.57 9.77 2.71
C LEU A 72 0.50 8.82 3.27
N PRO A 73 -0.80 9.10 3.07
CA PRO A 73 -1.87 8.15 3.38
C PRO A 73 -1.78 6.87 2.53
N PHE A 74 -2.01 5.74 3.17
CA PHE A 74 -2.02 4.41 2.55
C PHE A 74 -3.32 3.68 2.90
N LYS A 75 -3.89 2.96 1.93
CA LYS A 75 -5.00 2.04 2.16
C LYS A 75 -4.89 0.82 1.26
N LEU A 76 -5.10 -0.35 1.87
CA LEU A 76 -5.26 -1.63 1.19
C LEU A 76 -6.61 -2.22 1.59
N ASN A 77 -7.48 -2.46 0.60
CA ASN A 77 -8.66 -3.29 0.78
C ASN A 77 -8.49 -4.61 0.03
N LEU A 78 -8.86 -5.70 0.68
CA LEU A 78 -8.83 -7.04 0.11
C LEU A 78 -10.20 -7.67 0.29
N ALA A 79 -10.79 -8.16 -0.80
CA ALA A 79 -11.91 -9.07 -0.72
C ALA A 79 -11.44 -10.47 -1.14
N GLY A 80 -11.90 -11.46 -0.38
CA GLY A 80 -11.40 -12.82 -0.44
C GLY A 80 -12.01 -13.64 0.68
N THR A 81 -11.50 -14.85 0.84
CA THR A 81 -11.95 -15.78 1.88
C THR A 81 -10.78 -16.53 2.48
N TRP A 82 -10.87 -16.81 3.78
CA TRP A 82 -10.02 -17.80 4.42
C TRP A 82 -10.50 -19.21 4.13
N SER A 83 -9.60 -20.19 4.27
CA SER A 83 -9.96 -21.61 4.26
C SER A 83 -11.07 -21.94 5.27
N ALA A 84 -11.97 -22.86 4.91
CA ALA A 84 -13.08 -23.27 5.77
C ALA A 84 -12.58 -23.80 7.14
N GLY A 85 -13.32 -23.51 8.20
CA GLY A 85 -12.99 -23.93 9.57
C GLY A 85 -11.97 -23.06 10.30
N THR A 86 -11.47 -21.99 9.68
CA THR A 86 -10.54 -21.06 10.33
C THR A 86 -11.27 -20.19 11.36
N SER A 87 -11.02 -20.42 12.66
CA SER A 87 -11.59 -19.61 13.74
C SER A 87 -10.80 -18.31 13.94
N ASN A 88 -9.62 -18.39 14.57
CA ASN A 88 -8.79 -17.22 14.86
C ASN A 88 -7.85 -16.98 13.69
N ARG A 89 -7.95 -15.80 13.07
CA ARG A 89 -7.20 -15.46 11.86
C ARG A 89 -6.92 -13.98 11.79
N SER A 90 -5.87 -13.62 11.05
CA SER A 90 -5.57 -12.22 10.79
C SER A 90 -4.85 -12.03 9.47
N LEU A 91 -4.98 -10.85 8.89
CA LEU A 91 -4.06 -10.38 7.86
C LEU A 91 -3.14 -9.33 8.47
N GLN A 92 -1.84 -9.51 8.26
CA GLN A 92 -0.80 -8.60 8.69
C GLN A 92 -0.14 -7.95 7.48
N LEU A 93 0.15 -6.66 7.57
CA LEU A 93 0.97 -5.91 6.62
C LEU A 93 2.06 -5.16 7.37
N ASP A 94 3.31 -5.50 7.09
CA ASP A 94 4.49 -4.88 7.69
C ASP A 94 5.23 -4.02 6.66
N PHE A 95 5.68 -2.84 7.05
CA PHE A 95 6.47 -1.92 6.23
C PHE A 95 7.92 -1.95 6.69
N VAL A 96 8.71 -2.81 6.06
CA VAL A 96 10.09 -3.10 6.49
C VAL A 96 10.98 -1.87 6.35
N GLY A 97 11.78 -1.60 7.39
CA GLY A 97 12.67 -0.44 7.46
C GLY A 97 12.03 0.80 8.09
N THR A 98 10.79 0.70 8.57
CA THR A 98 10.06 1.82 9.19
C THR A 98 9.91 1.70 10.72
N ASN A 99 10.70 0.80 11.36
CA ASN A 99 10.70 0.56 12.81
C ASN A 99 9.31 0.29 13.42
N GLY A 100 8.54 -0.60 12.80
CA GLY A 100 7.34 -1.18 13.42
C GLY A 100 6.01 -0.64 12.91
N ASN A 101 5.95 -0.01 11.73
CA ASN A 101 4.66 0.18 11.06
C ASN A 101 4.12 -1.18 10.57
N ARG A 102 3.38 -1.82 11.46
CA ARG A 102 2.71 -3.09 11.23
C ARG A 102 1.23 -2.92 11.49
N LEU A 103 0.44 -3.27 10.48
CA LEU A 103 -1.01 -3.29 10.55
C LEU A 103 -1.46 -4.73 10.72
N VAL A 104 -2.39 -4.98 11.64
CA VAL A 104 -2.97 -6.31 11.87
C VAL A 104 -4.48 -6.18 11.93
N ALA A 105 -5.17 -6.84 10.99
CA ALA A 105 -6.61 -7.02 11.03
C ALA A 105 -6.93 -8.41 11.60
N SER A 106 -7.07 -8.49 12.92
CA SER A 106 -7.39 -9.74 13.62
C SER A 106 -8.89 -9.97 13.73
N ARG A 107 -9.29 -11.25 13.73
CA ARG A 107 -10.68 -11.68 13.86
C ARG A 107 -10.78 -13.11 14.40
N ASP A 108 -11.96 -13.44 14.89
CA ASP A 108 -12.32 -14.74 15.45
C ASP A 108 -13.52 -15.34 14.70
N ALA A 109 -14.10 -16.41 15.26
CA ALA A 109 -15.24 -17.11 14.69
C ALA A 109 -16.53 -16.26 14.62
N ALA A 110 -16.65 -15.16 15.39
CA ALA A 110 -17.84 -14.32 15.37
C ALA A 110 -17.90 -13.43 14.12
N VAL A 111 -16.76 -13.16 13.49
CA VAL A 111 -16.67 -12.38 12.25
C VAL A 111 -16.78 -13.32 11.07
N THR A 112 -17.89 -13.26 10.34
CA THR A 112 -18.16 -14.16 9.20
C THR A 112 -17.72 -13.62 7.84
N THR A 113 -17.58 -12.29 7.72
CA THR A 113 -17.01 -11.67 6.52
C THR A 113 -15.49 -11.76 6.54
N ASP A 114 -14.90 -11.99 5.37
CA ASP A 114 -13.46 -12.10 5.21
C ASP A 114 -12.83 -10.86 4.54
N VAL A 115 -13.62 -9.83 4.26
CA VAL A 115 -13.13 -8.55 3.72
C VAL A 115 -12.23 -7.83 4.72
N ILE A 116 -11.08 -7.35 4.25
CA ILE A 116 -10.04 -6.65 5.02
C ILE A 116 -9.86 -5.23 4.53
N THR A 117 -9.71 -4.30 5.47
CA THR A 117 -9.17 -2.95 5.24
C THR A 117 -7.99 -2.73 6.17
N LEU A 118 -6.83 -2.36 5.60
CA LEU A 118 -5.64 -1.92 6.32
C LEU A 118 -5.33 -0.50 5.85
N ALA A 119 -5.44 0.48 6.75
CA ALA A 119 -5.20 1.88 6.44
C ALA A 119 -4.26 2.49 7.49
N THR A 120 -3.37 3.36 7.03
CA THR A 120 -2.43 4.12 7.87
C THR A 120 -1.96 5.37 7.11
N PHE A 121 -1.04 6.12 7.70
CA PHE A 121 -0.25 7.11 6.99
C PHE A 121 1.21 7.02 7.42
N PHE A 122 2.11 7.47 6.55
CA PHE A 122 3.51 7.67 6.88
C PHE A 122 3.79 9.16 6.96
N SER A 123 4.37 9.61 8.07
CA SER A 123 4.90 10.97 8.17
C SER A 123 6.21 11.02 7.39
N ILE A 124 6.17 11.51 6.15
CA ILE A 124 7.36 11.58 5.31
C ILE A 124 8.13 12.85 5.65
N ASP A 125 9.39 12.66 6.02
CA ASP A 125 10.38 13.72 6.08
C ASP A 125 11.16 13.77 4.76
N ARG A 126 11.43 14.98 4.30
CA ARG A 126 12.36 15.23 3.20
C ARG A 126 13.72 14.63 3.57
N ASP A 127 14.29 13.89 2.62
CA ASP A 127 15.55 13.15 2.76
C ASP A 127 15.53 12.10 3.90
N GLY A 128 14.35 11.75 4.41
CA GLY A 128 14.16 10.73 5.45
C GLY A 128 14.16 9.30 4.90
N GLY A 129 14.09 8.32 5.81
CA GLY A 129 14.32 6.90 5.48
C GLY A 129 13.45 6.33 4.36
N ILE A 130 12.13 6.59 4.35
CA ILE A 130 11.23 6.12 3.28
C ILE A 130 11.57 6.78 1.94
N VAL A 131 11.99 8.05 1.95
CA VAL A 131 12.42 8.73 0.72
C VAL A 131 13.73 8.14 0.22
N THR A 132 14.72 7.92 1.08
CA THR A 132 16.07 7.50 0.67
C THR A 132 16.17 6.01 0.38
N SER A 133 15.26 5.19 0.87
CA SER A 133 15.38 3.72 0.79
C SER A 133 14.12 3.00 0.36
N GLY A 134 12.97 3.69 0.31
CA GLY A 134 11.66 3.07 0.17
C GLY A 134 11.34 2.17 1.37
N THR A 135 10.20 1.51 1.32
CA THR A 135 9.83 0.49 2.31
C THR A 135 9.22 -0.71 1.62
N SER A 136 9.63 -1.91 1.99
CA SER A 136 9.07 -3.15 1.44
C SER A 136 7.80 -3.53 2.20
N PRO A 137 6.61 -3.50 1.56
CA PRO A 137 5.38 -3.99 2.18
C PRO A 137 5.36 -5.53 2.16
N ILE A 138 5.36 -6.15 3.33
CA ILE A 138 5.28 -7.60 3.51
C ILE A 138 3.91 -7.98 4.07
N ILE A 139 3.14 -8.73 3.28
CA ILE A 139 1.81 -9.21 3.65
C ILE A 139 1.86 -10.68 4.08
N ARG A 140 1.12 -11.01 5.14
CA ARG A 140 1.05 -12.35 5.71
C ARG A 140 -0.36 -12.66 6.20
N SER A 141 -0.90 -13.80 5.77
CA SER A 141 -2.14 -14.36 6.32
C SER A 141 -1.82 -15.30 7.47
N ASN A 142 -2.39 -15.08 8.66
CA ASN A 142 -2.15 -15.89 9.85
C ASN A 142 -3.35 -16.76 10.17
N GLY A 143 -3.09 -18.00 10.63
CA GLY A 143 -4.13 -18.93 11.09
C GLY A 143 -4.88 -19.66 9.97
N GLY A 144 -4.74 -19.23 8.72
CA GLY A 144 -5.31 -19.90 7.55
C GLY A 144 -4.84 -19.26 6.24
N SER A 145 -4.99 -19.99 5.14
CA SER A 145 -4.69 -19.44 3.80
C SER A 145 -5.81 -18.51 3.36
N TYR A 146 -5.46 -17.39 2.73
CA TYR A 146 -6.41 -16.39 2.24
C TYR A 146 -6.42 -16.35 0.71
N THR A 147 -7.59 -16.61 0.10
CA THR A 147 -7.77 -16.58 -1.35
C THR A 147 -8.30 -15.21 -1.77
N LEU A 148 -7.56 -14.51 -2.62
CA LEU A 148 -7.89 -13.16 -3.10
C LEU A 148 -8.88 -13.22 -4.27
N ASN A 149 -9.93 -12.41 -4.19
CA ASN A 149 -10.87 -12.17 -5.29
C ASN A 149 -10.77 -10.74 -5.84
N SER A 150 -10.53 -9.76 -4.97
CA SER A 150 -10.30 -8.37 -5.39
C SER A 150 -9.35 -7.63 -4.45
N VAL A 151 -8.68 -6.62 -5.00
CA VAL A 151 -7.70 -5.78 -4.31
C VAL A 151 -7.91 -4.33 -4.72
N LEU A 152 -8.06 -3.42 -3.77
CA LEU A 152 -7.93 -1.98 -3.99
C LEU A 152 -6.73 -1.47 -3.20
N LEU A 153 -5.75 -0.92 -3.90
CA LEU A 153 -4.53 -0.35 -3.31
C LEU A 153 -4.49 1.16 -3.58
N ILE A 154 -4.29 1.94 -2.52
CA ILE A 154 -4.19 3.39 -2.59
C ILE A 154 -2.96 3.86 -1.82
N ALA A 155 -2.18 4.72 -2.46
CA ALA A 155 -1.16 5.56 -1.82
C ALA A 155 -1.27 6.96 -2.41
N GLU A 156 -1.28 7.98 -1.55
CA GLU A 156 -1.34 9.36 -2.01
C GLU A 156 -0.46 10.28 -1.18
N GLN A 157 -0.07 11.42 -1.75
CA GLN A 157 0.70 12.45 -1.06
C GLN A 157 0.35 13.82 -1.68
N ALA A 158 0.00 14.79 -0.84
CA ALA A 158 -0.20 16.17 -1.28
C ALA A 158 1.13 16.91 -1.26
N THR A 159 1.67 17.23 -2.44
CA THR A 159 3.05 17.75 -2.55
C THR A 159 3.25 18.60 -3.80
N ARG A 160 4.25 19.48 -3.77
CA ARG A 160 4.69 20.28 -4.92
C ARG A 160 5.81 19.62 -5.73
N GLN A 161 6.42 18.56 -5.23
CA GLN A 161 7.48 17.85 -5.95
C GLN A 161 6.97 17.38 -7.32
N THR A 162 7.83 17.03 -8.24
CA THR A 162 7.41 16.41 -9.52
C THR A 162 8.00 15.02 -9.70
N GLN A 163 9.12 14.75 -9.03
CA GLN A 163 9.83 13.48 -9.08
C GLN A 163 9.63 12.72 -7.77
N ILE A 164 9.26 11.44 -7.88
CA ILE A 164 9.21 10.51 -6.75
C ILE A 164 10.58 9.90 -6.56
N SER A 165 10.94 9.52 -5.33
CA SER A 165 12.17 8.78 -5.12
C SER A 165 12.14 7.44 -5.87
N ALA A 166 13.23 7.12 -6.57
CA ALA A 166 13.35 5.96 -7.45
C ALA A 166 14.16 4.83 -6.79
N VAL A 167 13.84 4.50 -5.54
CA VAL A 167 14.52 3.50 -4.70
C VAL A 167 13.77 2.18 -4.57
#